data_AF-A9WYV1-F1
#
_entry.id   AF-A9WYV1-F1
#
_cell.length_a   1.000
_cell.length_b   1.000
_cell.length_c   1.000
_cell.angle_alpha   90.00
_cell.angle_beta   90.00
_cell.angle_gamma   90.00
#
_symmetry.space_group_name_H-M   'P 1'
#
loop_
_entity.id
_entity.type
_entity.pdbx_description
1 polymer ?
#
loop_
_entity_poly.entity_id
_entity_poly.type
_entity_poly.pdbx_seq_one_letter_code
_entity_poly.pdbx_strand_id
1 'polypeptide(L)'
;MCLMCGPAAKTILNITRRNLLKGLGAASLTAAIPFRAESADSEPGQIVFFGGPIITVEPGAEQVEAVAVTNGVISAAGSKAEILDKKATDVLLVDLKGCTLLPGFHRSRKPPHNAEYLSARSGQGG
;
A
#
# COMPACT_ATOMS: atom_id res chain seq x y z
N MET A 1 29.02 -13.39 53.96
CA MET A 1 27.80 -12.95 53.26
C MET A 1 28.06 -13.03 51.77
N CYS A 2 27.81 -14.14 51.07
CA CYS A 2 26.55 -14.82 50.81
C CYS A 2 25.51 -13.96 50.08
N LEU A 3 25.37 -14.27 48.78
CA LEU A 3 24.12 -14.36 48.00
C LEU A 3 23.49 -13.02 47.57
N MET A 4 23.15 -12.69 46.30
CA MET A 4 22.92 -13.38 45.02
C MET A 4 22.91 -12.30 43.90
N CYS A 5 23.56 -12.47 42.75
CA CYS A 5 23.10 -13.18 41.53
C CYS A 5 21.81 -12.56 40.93
N GLY A 6 21.78 -11.99 39.71
CA GLY A 6 22.79 -11.98 38.65
C GLY A 6 22.37 -11.15 37.43
N PRO A 7 23.18 -11.18 36.35
CA PRO A 7 22.89 -10.57 35.06
C PRO A 7 22.25 -11.60 34.12
N ALA A 8 21.01 -11.39 33.70
CA ALA A 8 20.32 -12.33 32.80
C ALA A 8 19.43 -11.58 31.80
N ALA A 9 20.02 -11.06 30.73
CA ALA A 9 19.26 -10.58 29.56
C ALA A 9 20.07 -10.69 28.24
N LYS A 10 20.85 -11.77 28.09
CA LYS A 10 21.48 -12.15 26.82
C LYS A 10 21.36 -13.67 26.67
N THR A 11 21.00 -14.12 25.47
CA THR A 11 20.68 -15.52 25.06
C THR A 11 19.22 -15.84 25.38
N ILE A 12 18.30 -15.95 24.41
CA ILE A 12 18.12 -17.07 23.47
C ILE A 12 17.41 -16.50 22.23
N LEU A 13 18.13 -16.13 21.18
CA LEU A 13 18.26 -16.86 19.91
C LEU A 13 17.13 -17.87 19.58
N ASN A 14 16.40 -17.58 18.49
CA ASN A 14 15.94 -18.59 17.52
C ASN A 14 14.78 -19.54 17.92
N ILE A 15 13.60 -18.99 18.22
CA ILE A 15 12.37 -19.79 18.22
C ILE A 15 11.90 -19.95 16.77
N THR A 16 12.45 -21.00 16.15
CA THR A 16 12.00 -21.52 14.86
C THR A 16 10.60 -22.12 15.01
N ARG A 17 9.76 -21.96 13.98
CA ARG A 17 8.34 -22.38 13.83
C ARG A 17 7.97 -23.85 14.17
N ARG A 18 8.84 -24.64 14.79
CA ARG A 18 8.75 -26.11 14.81
C ARG A 18 8.47 -26.76 16.16
N ASN A 19 8.23 -26.01 17.25
CA ASN A 19 7.99 -26.64 18.55
C ASN A 19 6.78 -26.10 19.34
N LEU A 20 5.81 -25.50 18.65
CA LEU A 20 4.57 -25.00 19.27
C LEU A 20 3.55 -26.12 19.57
N LEU A 21 3.88 -27.39 19.32
CA LEU A 21 2.96 -28.53 19.43
C LEU A 21 3.23 -29.48 20.60
N LYS A 22 4.01 -29.08 21.63
CA LYS A 22 4.34 -29.95 22.77
C LYS A 22 3.94 -29.43 24.15
N GLY A 23 2.87 -28.64 24.22
CA GLY A 23 2.34 -28.12 25.48
C GLY A 23 0.89 -28.55 25.75
N LEU A 24 0.58 -29.85 25.72
CA LEU A 24 -0.63 -30.37 26.38
C LEU A 24 -0.25 -30.82 27.79
N GLY A 25 -0.71 -30.11 28.81
CA GLY A 25 -0.47 -30.45 30.21
C GLY A 25 -1.34 -29.64 31.18
N ALA A 26 -2.55 -30.16 31.43
CA ALA A 26 -3.39 -30.06 32.63
C ALA A 26 -3.70 -28.71 33.33
N ALA A 27 -5.01 -28.39 33.32
CA ALA A 27 -5.84 -27.85 34.40
C ALA A 27 -5.65 -26.41 34.92
N SER A 28 -6.58 -25.50 34.57
CA SER A 28 -7.53 -24.86 35.52
C SER A 28 -8.30 -23.70 34.88
N LEU A 29 -9.60 -23.65 35.21
CA LEU A 29 -10.56 -22.54 35.20
C LEU A 29 -10.69 -21.64 33.96
N THR A 30 -11.88 -21.70 33.39
CA THR A 30 -12.43 -20.94 32.26
C THR A 30 -12.28 -19.43 32.42
N ALA A 31 -11.25 -18.85 31.82
CA ALA A 31 -11.28 -17.47 31.34
C ALA A 31 -10.97 -17.52 29.84
N ALA A 32 -11.99 -17.79 29.04
CA ALA A 32 -11.90 -17.63 27.59
C ALA A 32 -11.79 -16.13 27.30
N ILE A 33 -10.58 -15.58 27.37
CA ILE A 33 -10.25 -14.30 26.75
C ILE A 33 -10.17 -14.62 25.26
N PRO A 34 -11.12 -14.18 24.41
CA PRO A 34 -10.87 -14.20 22.98
C PRO A 34 -9.71 -13.22 22.74
N PHE A 35 -8.50 -13.76 22.56
CA PHE A 35 -7.39 -12.99 22.00
C PHE A 35 -7.77 -12.70 20.55
N ARG A 36 -8.46 -11.58 20.36
CA ARG A 36 -8.80 -11.05 19.05
C ARG A 36 -7.52 -10.46 18.50
N ALA A 37 -6.89 -11.21 17.59
CA ALA A 37 -5.85 -10.68 16.74
C ALA A 37 -6.48 -9.62 15.83
N GLU A 38 -6.45 -8.36 16.26
CA GLU A 38 -6.70 -7.22 15.39
C GLU A 38 -5.45 -7.06 14.52
N SER A 39 -5.41 -7.78 13.40
CA SER A 39 -4.42 -7.53 12.36
C SER A 39 -4.81 -6.23 11.65
N ALA A 40 -4.51 -5.10 12.28
CA ALA A 40 -4.68 -3.78 11.67
C ALA A 40 -3.47 -3.46 10.78
N ASP A 41 -3.30 -4.19 9.69
CA ASP A 41 -2.73 -3.60 8.47
C ASP A 41 -3.90 -2.90 7.75
N SER A 42 -4.42 -1.85 8.39
CA SER A 42 -5.42 -0.98 7.79
C SER A 42 -4.67 0.03 6.93
N GLU A 43 -4.51 -0.28 5.65
CA GLU A 43 -4.09 0.71 4.66
C GLU A 43 -5.03 1.92 4.76
N PRO A 44 -4.49 3.15 4.73
CA PRO A 44 -5.30 4.35 4.90
C PRO A 44 -6.38 4.40 3.83
N GLY A 45 -7.63 4.66 4.23
CA GLY A 45 -8.77 4.73 3.31
C GLY A 45 -8.61 5.81 2.23
N GLN A 46 -7.82 6.86 2.51
CA GLN A 46 -7.48 7.92 1.58
C GLN A 46 -6.01 8.35 1.69
N ILE A 47 -5.41 8.75 0.57
CA ILE A 47 -4.08 9.35 0.50
C ILE A 47 -4.21 10.69 -0.22
N VAL A 48 -3.60 11.76 0.30
CA VAL A 48 -3.57 13.08 -0.33
C VAL A 48 -2.14 13.47 -0.64
N PHE A 49 -1.83 13.71 -1.91
CA PHE A 49 -0.54 14.19 -2.38
C PHE A 49 -0.59 15.71 -2.59
N PHE A 50 0.43 16.44 -2.11
CA PHE A 50 0.54 17.90 -2.26
C PHE A 50 2.00 18.35 -2.16
N GLY A 51 2.28 19.65 -2.33
CA GLY A 51 3.60 20.22 -2.04
C GLY A 51 4.62 20.07 -3.17
N GLY A 52 4.18 19.73 -4.38
CA GLY A 52 5.00 19.69 -5.59
C GLY A 52 4.12 19.87 -6.83
N PRO A 53 4.73 20.01 -8.03
CA PRO A 53 3.96 20.15 -9.26
C PRO A 53 3.17 18.87 -9.56
N ILE A 54 1.87 19.00 -9.84
CA ILE A 54 1.01 17.86 -10.17
C ILE A 54 0.54 18.05 -11.61
N ILE A 55 0.86 17.08 -12.46
CA ILE A 55 0.50 17.12 -13.87
C ILE A 55 -0.69 16.20 -14.11
N THR A 56 -1.79 16.78 -14.58
CA THR A 56 -2.99 16.06 -15.03
C THR A 56 -3.19 16.29 -16.52
N VAL A 57 -3.72 15.30 -17.24
CA VAL A 57 -3.98 15.39 -18.69
C VAL A 57 -5.41 15.91 -18.98
N GLU A 58 -6.12 16.37 -17.94
CA GLU A 58 -7.47 16.90 -18.05
C GLU A 58 -7.41 18.35 -18.57
N PRO A 59 -8.18 18.70 -19.63
CA PRO A 59 -8.15 20.04 -20.19
C PRO A 59 -8.66 21.07 -19.17
N GLY A 60 -7.85 22.09 -18.87
CA GLY A 60 -8.18 23.13 -17.89
C GLY A 60 -7.66 22.86 -16.47
N ALA A 61 -6.99 21.72 -16.24
CA ALA A 61 -6.47 21.34 -14.94
C ALA A 61 -5.05 21.88 -14.62
N GLU A 62 -4.64 23.01 -15.20
CA GLU A 62 -3.31 23.61 -14.96
C GLU A 62 -3.06 24.05 -13.51
N GLN A 63 -4.10 24.07 -12.66
CA GLN A 63 -4.04 24.61 -11.29
C GLN A 63 -4.16 23.54 -10.19
N VAL A 64 -3.92 22.26 -10.50
CA VAL A 64 -3.99 21.20 -9.49
C VAL A 64 -2.78 21.29 -8.55
N GLU A 65 -3.02 21.58 -7.28
CA GLU A 65 -2.00 21.67 -6.22
C GLU A 65 -2.03 20.47 -5.26
N ALA A 66 -3.16 19.76 -5.21
CA ALA A 66 -3.31 18.54 -4.42
C ALA A 66 -4.26 17.53 -5.11
N VAL A 67 -4.00 16.25 -4.86
CA VAL A 67 -4.80 15.13 -5.36
C VAL A 67 -5.13 14.17 -4.23
N ALA A 68 -6.41 13.87 -4.05
CA ALA A 68 -6.89 12.84 -3.13
C ALA A 68 -7.15 11.52 -3.88
N VAL A 69 -6.64 10.43 -3.32
CA VAL A 69 -6.78 9.06 -3.83
C VAL A 69 -7.47 8.23 -2.75
N THR A 70 -8.59 7.62 -3.09
CA THR A 70 -9.38 6.76 -2.19
C THR A 70 -9.51 5.40 -2.86
N ASN A 71 -9.11 4.32 -2.18
CA ASN A 71 -9.14 2.96 -2.73
C ASN A 71 -8.47 2.83 -4.12
N GLY A 72 -7.35 3.53 -4.32
CA GLY A 72 -6.60 3.52 -5.59
C GLY A 72 -7.21 4.34 -6.72
N VAL A 73 -8.30 5.07 -6.48
CA VAL A 73 -8.96 5.94 -7.47
C VAL A 73 -8.80 7.41 -7.07
N ILE A 74 -8.52 8.28 -8.03
CA ILE A 74 -8.50 9.74 -7.79
C ILE A 74 -9.93 10.18 -7.45
N SER A 75 -10.17 10.55 -6.20
CA SER A 75 -11.48 10.97 -5.70
C SER A 75 -11.69 12.48 -5.79
N ALA A 76 -10.61 13.27 -5.77
CA ALA A 76 -10.63 14.71 -6.01
C ALA A 76 -9.26 15.23 -6.45
N ALA A 77 -9.24 16.29 -7.23
CA ALA A 77 -8.04 17.04 -7.62
C ALA A 77 -8.38 18.52 -7.68
N GLY A 78 -7.51 19.39 -7.16
CA GLY A 78 -7.79 20.83 -7.11
C GLY A 78 -6.78 21.61 -6.27
N SER A 79 -7.22 22.73 -5.71
CA SER A 79 -6.39 23.55 -4.81
C SER A 79 -6.06 22.79 -3.52
N LYS A 80 -4.90 23.08 -2.92
CA LYS A 80 -4.48 22.40 -1.69
C LYS A 80 -5.48 22.62 -0.56
N ALA A 81 -5.99 23.84 -0.42
CA ALA A 81 -6.96 24.19 0.62
C ALA A 81 -8.25 23.39 0.48
N GLU A 82 -8.83 23.33 -0.72
CA GLU A 82 -10.07 22.61 -0.97
C GLU A 82 -9.95 21.11 -0.66
N ILE A 83 -8.84 20.49 -1.06
CA ILE A 83 -8.62 19.06 -0.82
C ILE A 83 -8.39 18.76 0.66
N LEU A 84 -7.66 19.62 1.37
CA LEU A 84 -7.43 19.46 2.81
C LEU A 84 -8.70 19.68 3.65
N ASP A 85 -9.63 20.51 3.17
CA ASP A 85 -10.95 20.71 3.79
C ASP A 85 -11.88 19.50 3.58
N LYS A 86 -11.76 18.82 2.43
CA LYS A 86 -12.57 17.64 2.06
C LYS A 86 -11.94 16.29 2.46
N LYS A 87 -10.84 16.29 3.21
CA LYS A 87 -10.12 15.05 3.59
C LYS A 87 -10.99 14.11 4.44
N ALA A 88 -10.82 12.81 4.23
CA ALA A 88 -11.44 11.77 5.06
C ALA A 88 -10.85 11.75 6.47
N THR A 89 -11.54 11.09 7.41
CA THR A 89 -11.07 10.91 8.80
C THR A 89 -9.81 10.04 8.86
N ASP A 90 -9.72 9.04 8.00
CA ASP A 90 -8.55 8.17 7.85
C ASP A 90 -7.83 8.54 6.55
N VAL A 91 -6.81 9.40 6.68
CA VAL A 91 -6.10 9.98 5.54
C VAL A 91 -4.59 10.04 5.79
N LEU A 92 -3.82 9.59 4.80
CA LEU A 92 -2.38 9.78 4.75
C LEU A 92 -2.04 11.04 3.93
N LEU A 93 -1.41 12.01 4.58
CA LEU A 93 -0.91 13.23 3.94
C LEU A 93 0.52 13.00 3.44
N VAL A 94 0.74 13.16 2.13
CA VAL A 94 2.04 12.97 1.47
C VAL A 94 2.51 14.30 0.87
N ASP A 95 3.51 14.91 1.50
CA ASP A 95 4.22 16.06 0.96
C ASP A 95 5.29 15.60 -0.05
N LEU A 96 5.11 16.01 -1.30
CA LEU A 96 5.99 15.74 -2.42
C LEU A 96 7.32 16.51 -2.33
N LYS A 97 7.43 17.52 -1.47
CA LYS A 97 8.65 18.31 -1.24
C LYS A 97 9.26 18.87 -2.52
N GLY A 98 8.41 19.36 -3.42
CA GLY A 98 8.80 19.89 -4.73
C GLY A 98 8.99 18.84 -5.83
N CYS A 99 8.89 17.54 -5.54
CA CYS A 99 8.90 16.50 -6.57
C CYS A 99 7.61 16.52 -7.40
N THR A 100 7.72 16.21 -8.69
CA THR A 100 6.58 16.21 -9.62
C THR A 100 5.79 14.91 -9.55
N LEU A 101 4.47 15.00 -9.43
CA LEU A 101 3.53 13.90 -9.62
C LEU A 101 3.08 13.86 -11.08
N LEU A 102 3.27 12.71 -11.74
CA LEU A 102 2.95 12.49 -13.15
C LEU A 102 1.99 11.30 -13.32
N PRO A 103 1.20 11.27 -14.40
CA PRO A 103 0.45 10.08 -14.77
C PRO A 103 1.39 8.88 -14.99
N GLY A 104 0.95 7.71 -14.56
CA GLY A 104 1.69 6.47 -14.81
C GLY A 104 1.79 6.15 -16.30
N PHE A 105 2.85 5.45 -16.71
CA PHE A 105 3.01 5.04 -18.10
C PHE A 105 2.13 3.84 -18.44
N HIS A 106 1.33 3.99 -19.50
CA HIS A 106 0.61 2.87 -20.10
C HIS A 106 1.49 2.25 -21.21
N ARG A 107 1.83 0.96 -21.06
CA ARG A 107 2.50 0.23 -22.15
C ARG A 107 1.50 -0.18 -23.22
N SER A 108 1.71 0.30 -24.43
CA SER A 108 0.95 -0.20 -25.59
C SER A 108 1.36 -1.63 -25.90
N ARG A 109 0.37 -2.51 -26.01
CA ARG A 109 0.58 -3.90 -26.45
C ARG A 109 0.99 -3.89 -27.92
N LYS A 110 2.24 -4.27 -28.20
CA LYS A 110 2.66 -4.55 -29.58
C LYS A 110 2.01 -5.86 -30.06
N PRO A 111 1.52 -5.92 -31.30
CA PRO A 111 1.14 -7.19 -31.90
C PRO A 111 2.36 -8.14 -31.96
N PRO A 112 2.15 -9.47 -31.98
CA PRO A 112 3.25 -10.43 -32.10
C PRO A 112 4.02 -10.18 -33.41
N HIS A 113 5.33 -10.50 -33.43
CA HIS A 113 6.23 -10.15 -34.54
C HIS A 113 5.77 -10.64 -35.92
N ASN A 114 4.94 -11.69 -35.97
CA ASN A 114 4.45 -12.31 -37.20
C ASN A 114 3.04 -11.85 -37.59
N ALA A 115 2.40 -10.93 -36.85
CA ALA A 115 1.05 -10.49 -37.15
C ALA A 115 0.91 -9.91 -38.57
N GLU A 116 1.94 -9.18 -39.01
CA GLU A 116 1.99 -8.62 -40.37
C GLU A 116 2.13 -9.72 -41.44
N TYR A 117 3.02 -10.70 -41.22
CA TYR A 117 3.17 -11.86 -42.11
C TYR A 117 1.87 -12.68 -42.24
N LEU A 118 1.16 -12.88 -41.14
CA LEU A 118 -0.11 -13.61 -41.13
C LEU A 118 -1.20 -12.85 -41.88
N SER A 119 -1.25 -11.52 -41.75
CA SER A 119 -2.20 -10.67 -42.48
C SER A 119 -1.95 -10.67 -44.00
N ALA A 120 -0.69 -10.72 -44.42
CA ALA A 120 -0.31 -10.82 -45.82
C ALA A 120 -0.68 -12.18 -46.44
N ARG A 121 -0.58 -13.26 -45.66
CA ARG A 121 -0.91 -14.62 -46.15
C ARG A 121 -2.41 -14.87 -46.25
N SER A 122 -3.23 -14.26 -45.39
CA SER A 122 -4.69 -14.37 -45.47
C SER A 122 -5.31 -13.66 -46.70
N GLY A 123 -4.58 -12.76 -47.36
CA GLY A 123 -5.05 -12.04 -48.54
C GLY A 123 -4.77 -12.71 -49.90
N GLN A 124 -4.00 -13.82 -49.93
CA GLN A 124 -3.58 -14.48 -51.18
C GLN A 124 -4.34 -15.80 -51.49
N GLY A 125 -5.51 -16.01 -50.86
CA GLY A 125 -6.29 -17.25 -51.01
C GLY A 125 -7.63 -17.08 -51.72
N GLY A 126 -7.68 -16.32 -52.83
CA GLY A 126 -8.88 -16.09 -53.65
C GLY A 126 -8.65 -16.42 -55.11
#